data_AF-A0A6V8SMI6-F1
#
_entry.id   AF-A0A6V8SMI6-F1
#
_cell.length_a   1.000
_cell.length_b   1.000
_cell.length_c   1.000
_cell.angle_alpha   90.00
_cell.angle_beta   90.00
_cell.angle_gamma   90.00
#
_symmetry.space_group_name_H-M   'P 1'
#
loop_
_entity.id
_entity.type
_entity.pdbx_description
1 polymer ?
#
loop_
_entity_poly.entity_id
_entity_poly.type
_entity_poly.pdbx_seq_one_letter_code
_entity_poly.pdbx_strand_id
1 'polypeptide(L)'
;MIKILISILIIILGILIMVISIFSKDTNINRCMNEDRDIYEKYIKYQTLSDVSSGLMFVIIGILSLFNILSGENVGLISTVLVLINRVVEMIISNKYRCG
;
A
#
# COMPACT_ATOMS: atom_id res chain seq x y z
N MET A 1 -16.62 -11.32 18.69
CA MET A 1 -16.05 -9.98 18.93
C MET A 1 -14.67 -9.78 18.31
N ILE A 2 -13.68 -10.64 18.59
CA ILE A 2 -12.30 -10.48 18.09
C ILE A 2 -12.21 -10.38 16.55
N LYS A 3 -12.96 -11.21 15.81
CA LYS A 3 -12.98 -11.16 14.34
C LYS A 3 -13.39 -9.80 13.77
N ILE A 4 -14.42 -9.17 14.35
CA ILE A 4 -14.91 -7.86 13.92
C ILE A 4 -13.85 -6.79 14.19
N LEU A 5 -13.18 -6.87 15.35
CA LEU A 5 -12.11 -5.94 15.72
C LEU A 5 -10.93 -6.02 14.74
N ILE A 6 -10.52 -7.24 14.37
CA ILE A 6 -9.45 -7.47 13.38
C ILE A 6 -9.84 -6.90 12.01
N SER A 7 -11.07 -7.14 11.55
CA SER A 7 -11.54 -6.61 10.28
C SER A 7 -11.55 -5.08 10.26
N ILE A 8 -12.02 -4.43 11.34
CA ILE A 8 -11.99 -2.97 11.47
C ILE A 8 -10.55 -2.45 11.43
N LEU A 9 -9.63 -3.11 12.13
CA LEU A 9 -8.22 -2.73 12.17
C LEU A 9 -7.58 -2.80 10.77
N ILE A 10 -7.93 -3.82 9.98
CA ILE A 10 -7.48 -3.97 8.59
C ILE A 10 -8.04 -2.87 7.68
N ILE A 11 -9.32 -2.49 7.86
CA ILE A 11 -9.92 -1.38 7.11
C ILE A 11 -9.19 -0.08 7.45
N ILE A 12 -8.96 0.20 8.74
CA ILE A 12 -8.23 1.37 9.19
C ILE A 12 -6.82 1.39 8.60
N LEU A 13 -6.13 0.25 8.60
CA LEU A 13 -4.80 0.13 8.00
C LEU A 13 -4.82 0.47 6.50
N GLY A 14 -5.78 -0.05 5.75
CA GLY A 14 -5.95 0.25 4.33
C GLY A 14 -6.20 1.74 4.07
N ILE A 15 -7.05 2.38 4.88
CA ILE A 15 -7.30 3.83 4.82
C ILE A 15 -6.03 4.61 5.13
N LEU A 16 -5.30 4.22 6.16
CA LEU A 16 -4.08 4.90 6.61
C LEU A 16 -2.98 4.83 5.54
N ILE A 17 -2.82 3.71 4.85
CA ILE A 17 -1.89 3.57 3.71
C ILE A 17 -2.24 4.56 2.60
N MET A 18 -3.53 4.67 2.24
CA MET A 18 -3.98 5.61 1.20
C MET A 18 -3.71 7.05 1.59
N VAL A 19 -4.03 7.44 2.84
CA VAL A 19 -3.81 8.80 3.34
C VAL A 19 -2.31 9.11 3.35
N ILE A 20 -1.49 8.26 3.95
CA ILE A 20 -0.04 8.48 4.01
C ILE A 20 0.53 8.62 2.61
N SER A 21 0.18 7.75 1.67
CA SER A 21 0.74 7.79 0.32
C SER A 21 0.40 9.06 -0.47
N ILE A 22 -0.78 9.63 -0.23
CA ILE A 22 -1.19 10.90 -0.85
C ILE A 22 -0.45 12.09 -0.21
N PHE A 23 -0.30 12.09 1.12
CA PHE A 23 0.30 13.20 1.87
C PHE A 23 1.84 13.12 1.95
N SER A 24 2.46 11.95 1.77
CA SER A 24 3.92 11.75 1.81
C SER A 24 4.63 12.15 0.52
N LYS A 25 3.92 12.79 -0.42
CA LYS A 25 4.46 13.26 -1.70
C LYS A 25 5.67 14.19 -1.52
N ASP A 26 5.73 14.91 -0.40
CA ASP A 26 6.78 15.90 -0.11
C ASP A 26 8.01 15.35 0.63
N THR A 27 7.94 14.22 1.34
CA THR A 27 9.06 13.75 2.17
C THR A 27 10.09 12.90 1.42
N ASN A 28 9.74 12.31 0.27
CA ASN A 28 10.66 11.51 -0.55
C ASN A 28 11.52 12.34 -1.53
N ILE A 29 11.38 13.68 -1.53
CA ILE A 29 12.09 14.59 -2.45
C ILE A 29 13.61 14.48 -2.30
N ASN A 30 14.09 14.15 -1.10
CA ASN A 30 15.52 14.06 -0.83
C ASN A 30 16.18 12.74 -1.28
N ARG A 31 15.42 11.70 -1.64
CA ARG A 31 15.99 10.39 -2.04
C ARG A 31 16.39 10.30 -3.51
N CYS A 32 15.77 11.08 -4.39
CA CYS A 32 16.06 11.09 -5.83
C CYS A 32 16.75 12.38 -6.30
N MET A 33 17.37 13.11 -5.37
CA MET A 33 17.85 14.48 -5.52
C MET A 33 18.94 14.69 -6.60
N ASN A 34 19.40 13.62 -7.25
CA ASN A 34 20.41 13.64 -8.31
C ASN A 34 19.87 13.35 -9.73
N GLU A 35 18.58 13.06 -9.93
CA GLU A 35 18.02 12.76 -11.26
C GLU A 35 16.91 13.73 -11.70
N ASP A 36 16.67 13.78 -13.01
CA ASP A 36 15.70 14.65 -13.69
C ASP A 36 14.34 14.70 -12.96
N ARG A 37 13.80 15.92 -12.78
CA ARG A 37 12.50 16.17 -12.13
C ARG A 37 11.37 15.32 -12.74
N ASP A 38 11.41 15.09 -14.05
CA ASP A 38 10.44 14.25 -14.79
C ASP A 38 10.47 12.77 -14.38
N ILE A 39 11.65 12.23 -14.07
CA ILE A 39 11.84 10.84 -13.63
C ILE A 39 11.31 10.71 -12.19
N TYR A 40 11.61 11.69 -11.35
CA TYR A 40 11.12 11.75 -9.97
C TYR A 40 9.59 11.85 -9.88
N GLU A 41 8.97 12.73 -10.68
CA GLU A 41 7.50 12.84 -10.69
C GLU A 41 6.82 11.54 -11.14
N LYS A 42 7.40 10.85 -12.13
CA LYS A 42 6.92 9.53 -12.55
C LYS A 42 7.08 8.51 -11.42
N TYR A 43 8.24 8.45 -10.77
CA TYR A 43 8.47 7.56 -9.63
C TYR A 43 7.40 7.73 -8.56
N ILE A 44 7.19 8.95 -8.06
CA ILE A 44 6.17 9.20 -7.03
C ILE A 44 4.79 8.80 -7.53
N LYS A 45 4.43 9.18 -8.77
CA LYS A 45 3.10 8.87 -9.31
C LYS A 45 2.84 7.36 -9.33
N TYR A 46 3.80 6.56 -9.76
CA TYR A 46 3.67 5.11 -9.80
C TYR A 46 3.69 4.49 -8.40
N GLN A 47 4.54 5.00 -7.50
CA GLN A 47 4.58 4.53 -6.11
C GLN A 47 3.26 4.84 -5.39
N THR A 48 2.76 6.07 -5.48
CA THR A 48 1.48 6.47 -4.90
C THR A 48 0.33 5.66 -5.47
N LEU A 49 0.32 5.39 -6.78
CA LEU A 49 -0.70 4.54 -7.38
C LEU A 49 -0.67 3.11 -6.83
N SER A 50 0.53 2.53 -6.65
CA SER A 50 0.71 1.20 -6.07
C SER A 50 0.20 1.13 -4.63
N ASP A 51 0.58 2.11 -3.80
CA ASP A 51 0.19 2.15 -2.40
C ASP A 51 -1.32 2.39 -2.24
N VAL A 52 -1.91 3.28 -3.04
CA VAL A 52 -3.36 3.51 -3.04
C VAL A 52 -4.11 2.25 -3.47
N SER A 53 -3.62 1.55 -4.50
CA SER A 53 -4.20 0.27 -4.93
C SER A 53 -4.12 -0.79 -3.84
N SER A 54 -2.98 -0.90 -3.14
CA SER A 54 -2.80 -1.81 -2.02
C SER A 54 -3.72 -1.46 -0.83
N GLY A 55 -3.83 -0.17 -0.50
CA GLY A 55 -4.73 0.31 0.56
C GLY A 55 -6.20 -0.01 0.27
N LEU A 56 -6.63 0.15 -0.99
CA LEU A 56 -7.97 -0.27 -1.43
C LEU A 56 -8.18 -1.78 -1.25
N MET A 57 -7.20 -2.61 -1.61
CA MET A 57 -7.29 -4.06 -1.43
C MET A 57 -7.45 -4.44 0.05
N PHE A 58 -6.73 -3.79 0.96
CA PHE A 58 -6.91 -3.99 2.40
C PHE A 58 -8.31 -3.63 2.87
N VAL A 59 -8.87 -2.51 2.40
CA VAL A 59 -10.25 -2.12 2.71
C VAL A 59 -11.25 -3.18 2.23
N ILE A 60 -11.10 -3.66 0.99
CA ILE A 60 -11.97 -4.71 0.42
C ILE A 60 -11.90 -5.99 1.26
N ILE A 61 -10.69 -6.44 1.62
CA ILE A 61 -10.50 -7.64 2.44
C ILE A 61 -11.15 -7.48 3.82
N GLY A 62 -10.97 -6.32 4.44
CA GLY A 62 -11.58 -6.00 5.72
C GLY A 62 -13.13 -6.02 5.65
N ILE A 63 -13.70 -5.46 4.59
CA ILE A 63 -15.16 -5.49 4.34
C ILE A 63 -15.64 -6.94 4.13
N LEU A 64 -14.98 -7.72 3.28
CA LEU A 64 -15.33 -9.13 3.03
C LEU A 64 -15.24 -9.97 4.32
N SER A 65 -14.28 -9.67 5.19
CA SER A 65 -14.16 -10.29 6.51
C SER A 65 -15.31 -9.93 7.45
N LEU A 66 -15.79 -8.67 7.42
CA LEU A 66 -16.98 -8.23 8.18
C LEU A 66 -18.25 -8.95 7.74
N PHE A 67 -18.43 -9.16 6.43
CA PHE A 67 -19.55 -9.94 5.88
C PHE A 67 -19.40 -11.45 6.04
N ASN A 68 -18.40 -11.91 6.79
CA ASN A 68 -18.15 -13.32 7.07
C ASN A 68 -17.86 -14.16 5.80
N ILE A 69 -17.53 -13.51 4.68
CA ILE A 69 -17.18 -14.16 3.41
C ILE A 69 -15.78 -14.78 3.51
N LEU A 70 -14.86 -14.08 4.18
CA LEU A 70 -13.50 -14.57 4.46
C LEU A 70 -13.35 -14.96 5.94
N SER A 71 -12.64 -16.06 6.18
CA SER A 71 -12.16 -16.42 7.52
C SER A 71 -11.00 -15.52 7.93
N GLY A 72 -10.75 -15.39 9.25
CA GLY A 72 -9.61 -14.60 9.74
C GLY A 72 -8.25 -15.11 9.24
N GLU A 73 -8.12 -16.43 9.06
CA GLU A 73 -6.93 -17.07 8.49
C GLU A 73 -6.72 -16.67 7.03
N ASN A 74 -7.78 -16.71 6.22
CA ASN A 74 -7.71 -16.30 4.80
C ASN A 74 -7.38 -14.81 4.68
N VAL A 75 -7.96 -13.98 5.54
CA VAL A 75 -7.65 -12.55 5.61
C VAL A 75 -6.17 -12.33 5.92
N GLY A 76 -5.62 -13.06 6.91
CA GLY A 76 -4.21 -13.01 7.25
C GLY A 76 -3.31 -13.39 6.08
N LEU A 77 -3.57 -14.54 5.45
CA LEU A 77 -2.80 -15.02 4.30
C LEU A 77 -2.82 -14.04 3.12
N ILE A 78 -4.01 -13.57 2.71
CA ILE A 78 -4.16 -12.65 1.59
C ILE A 78 -3.46 -11.32 1.90
N SER A 79 -3.59 -10.83 3.14
CA SER A 79 -2.91 -9.62 3.61
C SER A 79 -1.39 -9.75 3.52
N THR A 80 -0.83 -10.87 3.98
CA THR A 80 0.62 -11.12 3.92
C THR A 80 1.12 -11.17 2.48
N VAL A 81 0.39 -11.86 1.59
CA VAL A 81 0.72 -11.91 0.16
C VAL A 81 0.67 -10.52 -0.47
N LEU A 82 -0.33 -9.71 -0.13
CA LEU A 82 -0.43 -8.30 -0.57
C LEU A 82 0.76 -7.46 -0.12
N VAL A 83 1.21 -7.58 1.13
CA VAL A 83 2.39 -6.86 1.62
C VAL A 83 3.64 -7.25 0.83
N LEU A 84 3.82 -8.56 0.58
CA LEU A 84 4.96 -9.04 -0.21
C LEU A 84 4.92 -8.52 -1.64
N ILE A 85 3.77 -8.56 -2.29
CA ILE A 85 3.58 -8.01 -3.64
C ILE A 85 3.90 -6.51 -3.64
N ASN A 86 3.36 -5.74 -2.68
CA ASN A 86 3.61 -4.30 -2.62
C ASN A 86 5.11 -4.01 -2.46
N ARG A 87 5.83 -4.81 -1.66
CA ARG A 87 7.28 -4.67 -1.49
C ARG A 87 8.08 -5.01 -2.75
N VAL A 88 7.64 -6.03 -3.50
CA VAL A 88 8.24 -6.36 -4.80
C VAL A 88 7.99 -5.24 -5.82
N VAL A 89 6.77 -4.69 -5.86
CA VAL A 89 6.43 -3.58 -6.74
C VAL A 89 7.26 -2.33 -6.40
N GLU A 90 7.37 -1.97 -5.12
CA GLU A 90 8.21 -0.87 -4.65
C GLU A 90 9.67 -1.06 -5.08
N MET A 91 10.22 -2.27 -4.95
CA MET A 91 11.59 -2.58 -5.40
C MET A 91 11.76 -2.44 -6.92
N ILE A 92 10.78 -2.89 -7.71
CA ILE A 92 10.81 -2.75 -9.18
C ILE A 92 10.74 -1.26 -9.57
N ILE A 93 9.87 -0.48 -8.94
CA ILE A 93 9.71 0.96 -9.21
C ILE A 93 11.00 1.69 -8.82
N SER A 94 11.54 1.43 -7.63
CA SER A 94 12.81 1.98 -7.13
C SER A 94 13.96 1.69 -8.09
N ASN A 95 14.13 0.44 -8.54
CA ASN A 95 15.19 0.07 -9.45
C ASN A 95 15.01 0.69 -10.85
N LYS A 96 13.76 0.81 -11.34
CA LYS A 96 13.45 1.40 -12.65
C LYS A 96 13.77 2.90 -12.70
N TYR A 97 13.55 3.61 -11.60
CA TYR A 97 13.75 5.05 -11.51
C TYR A 97 14.97 5.43 -10.65
N ARG A 98 15.85 4.46 -10.35
CA ARG A 98 17.10 4.63 -9.58
C ARG A 98 16.95 5.42 -8.27
N CYS A 99 15.76 5.38 -7.69
CA CYS A 99 15.41 6.02 -6.44
C CYS A 99 15.55 5.00 -5.31
N GLY A 100 16.66 5.00 -4.55
CA GLY A 100 16.94 4.02 -3.49
C GLY A 100 17.70 4.63 -2.31
#